data_AF-A0A1F7ZKX2-F1
#
_entry.id   AF-A0A1F7ZKX2-F1
#
_cell.length_a   1.000
_cell.length_b   1.000
_cell.length_c   1.000
_cell.angle_alpha   90.00
_cell.angle_beta   90.00
_cell.angle_gamma   90.00
#
_symmetry.space_group_name_H-M   'P 1'
#
loop_
_entity.id
_entity.type
_entity.pdbx_description
1 polymer ?
#
loop_
_entity_poly.entity_id
_entity_poly.type
_entity_poly.pdbx_seq_one_letter_code
_entity_poly.pdbx_strand_id
1 'polypeptide(L)'
;MSWTIERDSNNSGDIDKLKKALKIASDKGILLFCSTPDKDQDNQSDTHFPIQCDHSIKKFRAGAATQDGSLWKKASNPADFILPGGNIGIRKGDPDLRGSNVLKPGSSIATALAAGLAALIIYCVRLGRVTVREFQRIQEHEYMKEAFEHIGRSGGKSDGNYVRIGVESFFKKLSQNFTEPSED
;
A
#
# COMPACT_ATOMS: atom_id res chain seq x y z
N MET A 1 5.94 -4.91 -4.31
CA MET A 1 6.80 -4.30 -5.33
C MET A 1 6.68 -2.79 -5.20
N SER A 2 7.67 -2.18 -4.56
CA SER A 2 7.71 -0.74 -4.23
C SER A 2 8.35 0.10 -5.35
N TRP A 3 8.24 -0.38 -6.59
CA TRP A 3 8.86 0.18 -7.78
C TRP A 3 7.87 0.16 -8.94
N THR A 4 8.11 1.04 -9.91
CA THR A 4 7.32 1.15 -11.14
C THR A 4 8.29 1.27 -12.32
N ILE A 5 8.07 0.50 -13.38
CA ILE A 5 8.88 0.50 -14.59
C ILE A 5 8.03 1.02 -15.75
N GLU A 6 8.56 1.98 -16.49
CA GLU A 6 7.94 2.48 -17.72
C GLU A 6 8.43 1.66 -18.92
N ARG A 7 7.50 1.18 -19.74
CA ARG A 7 7.80 0.42 -20.96
C ARG A 7 8.29 1.36 -22.05
N ASP A 8 9.38 0.96 -22.69
CA ASP A 8 9.96 1.60 -23.86
C ASP A 8 10.25 0.56 -24.96
N SER A 9 10.84 1.01 -26.08
CA SER A 9 11.21 0.14 -27.20
C SER A 9 12.33 -0.85 -26.86
N ASN A 10 13.13 -0.58 -25.84
CA ASN A 10 14.33 -1.33 -25.49
C ASN A 10 14.05 -2.42 -24.45
N ASN A 11 13.00 -2.26 -23.65
CA ASN A 11 12.68 -3.16 -22.53
C ASN A 11 11.47 -4.08 -22.76
N SER A 12 10.87 -4.07 -23.97
CA SER A 12 9.64 -4.80 -24.26
C SER A 12 9.73 -6.30 -23.93
N GLY A 13 10.84 -6.95 -24.30
CA GLY A 13 11.05 -8.37 -24.03
C GLY A 13 11.16 -8.70 -22.54
N ASP A 14 11.72 -7.80 -21.74
CA ASP A 14 11.83 -7.99 -20.29
C ASP A 14 10.51 -7.69 -19.57
N ILE A 15 9.73 -6.72 -20.06
CA ILE A 15 8.35 -6.49 -19.60
C ILE A 15 7.48 -7.73 -19.84
N ASP A 16 7.64 -8.44 -20.96
CA ASP A 16 6.89 -9.66 -21.23
C ASP A 16 7.30 -10.81 -20.30
N LYS A 17 8.59 -10.93 -19.95
CA LYS A 17 9.06 -11.87 -18.91
C LYS A 17 8.46 -11.51 -17.54
N LEU A 18 8.44 -10.23 -17.18
CA LEU A 18 7.85 -9.74 -15.94
C LEU A 18 6.36 -10.10 -15.87
N LYS A 19 5.59 -9.85 -16.94
CA LYS A 19 4.16 -10.22 -17.01
C LYS A 19 3.95 -11.71 -16.79
N LYS A 20 4.76 -12.57 -17.41
CA LYS A 20 4.69 -14.03 -17.23
C LYS A 20 4.97 -14.42 -15.78
N ALA A 21 6.01 -13.86 -15.16
CA ALA A 21 6.35 -14.13 -13.76
C ALA A 21 5.22 -13.70 -12.80
N LEU A 22 4.64 -12.52 -13.02
CA LEU A 22 3.51 -12.03 -12.24
C LEU A 22 2.27 -12.92 -12.41
N LYS A 23 1.99 -13.39 -13.63
CA LYS A 23 0.89 -14.30 -13.88
C LYS A 23 1.10 -15.62 -13.11
N ILE A 24 2.29 -16.21 -13.18
CA ILE A 24 2.61 -17.44 -12.44
C ILE A 24 2.43 -17.24 -10.93
N ALA A 25 2.86 -16.11 -10.39
CA ALA A 25 2.68 -15.80 -8.97
C ALA A 25 1.20 -15.65 -8.59
N SER A 26 0.42 -14.92 -9.40
CA SER A 26 -1.03 -14.76 -9.23
C SER A 26 -1.76 -16.11 -9.30
N ASP A 27 -1.43 -16.95 -10.28
CA ASP A 27 -2.04 -18.29 -10.46
C ASP A 27 -1.73 -19.21 -9.27
N LYS A 28 -0.59 -19.01 -8.59
CA LYS A 28 -0.21 -19.73 -7.36
C LYS A 28 -0.86 -19.17 -6.08
N GLY A 29 -1.74 -18.17 -6.19
CA GLY A 29 -2.38 -17.53 -5.03
C GLY A 29 -1.44 -16.66 -4.21
N ILE A 30 -0.33 -16.18 -4.78
CA ILE A 30 0.57 -15.26 -4.08
C ILE A 30 -0.03 -13.85 -4.13
N LEU A 31 -0.16 -13.20 -2.97
CA LEU A 31 -0.63 -11.82 -2.87
C LEU A 31 0.41 -10.85 -3.46
N LEU A 32 0.05 -10.14 -4.51
CA LEU A 32 0.92 -9.19 -5.21
C LEU A 32 0.54 -7.74 -4.86
N PHE A 33 1.47 -7.00 -4.24
CA PHE A 33 1.30 -5.58 -3.92
C PHE A 33 2.16 -4.71 -4.84
N CYS A 34 1.59 -3.64 -5.39
CA CYS A 34 2.20 -2.78 -6.40
C CYS A 34 2.02 -1.30 -6.04
N SER A 35 3.08 -0.50 -6.19
CA SER A 35 3.01 0.96 -6.00
C SER A 35 2.44 1.67 -7.22
N THR A 36 1.59 2.67 -7.01
CA THR A 36 1.23 3.60 -8.08
C THR A 36 2.41 4.47 -8.52
N PRO A 37 2.48 4.88 -9.80
CA PRO A 37 3.48 5.84 -10.24
C PRO A 37 3.30 7.14 -9.47
N ASP A 38 4.38 7.66 -8.89
CA ASP A 38 4.43 8.98 -8.23
C ASP A 38 4.78 10.10 -9.23
N LYS A 39 4.26 9.98 -10.46
CA LYS A 39 4.36 10.98 -11.53
C LYS A 39 2.97 11.60 -11.70
N ASP A 40 2.94 12.92 -11.99
CA ASP A 40 1.71 13.70 -12.12
C ASP A 40 0.65 12.99 -12.99
N GLN A 41 -0.62 13.17 -12.63
CA GLN A 41 -1.78 12.41 -13.16
C GLN A 41 -2.00 12.49 -14.68
N ASP A 42 -1.29 13.38 -15.38
CA ASP A 42 -1.43 13.61 -16.82
C ASP A 42 -0.77 12.52 -17.69
N ASN A 43 0.11 11.70 -17.15
CA ASN A 43 0.75 10.59 -17.88
C ASN A 43 0.07 9.24 -17.57
N GLN A 44 -1.22 9.13 -17.90
CA GLN A 44 -1.94 7.85 -17.94
C GLN A 44 -1.58 7.02 -19.19
N SER A 45 -0.29 6.95 -19.53
CA SER A 45 0.14 6.02 -20.56
C SER A 45 0.15 4.60 -19.97
N ASP A 46 -0.35 3.63 -20.75
CA ASP A 46 -0.39 2.19 -20.45
C ASP A 46 1.00 1.52 -20.31
N THR A 47 2.01 2.31 -19.96
CA THR A 47 3.42 1.96 -19.98
C THR A 47 3.94 1.57 -18.60
N HIS A 48 3.20 1.81 -17.52
CA HIS A 48 3.71 1.61 -16.16
C HIS A 48 3.39 0.22 -15.58
N PHE A 49 4.44 -0.57 -15.35
CA PHE A 49 4.39 -1.92 -14.79
C PHE A 49 4.87 -1.94 -13.33
N PRO A 50 4.31 -2.80 -12.46
CA PRO A 50 3.37 -3.90 -12.74
C PRO A 50 1.88 -3.51 -12.72
N ILE A 51 1.55 -2.22 -12.60
CA ILE A 51 0.15 -1.76 -12.50
C ILE A 51 -0.66 -2.06 -13.75
N GLN A 52 -0.11 -1.77 -14.93
CA GLN A 52 -0.79 -1.99 -16.20
C GLN A 52 -0.61 -3.39 -16.76
N CYS A 53 -0.42 -4.37 -15.88
CA CYS A 53 -0.52 -5.78 -16.22
C CYS A 53 -1.97 -6.20 -16.45
N ASP A 54 -2.14 -7.25 -17.27
CA ASP A 54 -3.40 -7.93 -17.59
C ASP A 54 -4.34 -8.05 -16.37
N HIS A 55 -5.63 -7.84 -16.58
CA HIS A 55 -6.67 -7.91 -15.56
C HIS A 55 -6.79 -9.31 -14.91
N SER A 56 -6.35 -10.36 -15.59
CA SER A 56 -6.26 -11.72 -15.04
C SER A 56 -5.21 -11.84 -13.91
N ILE A 57 -4.26 -10.92 -13.82
CA ILE A 57 -3.26 -10.88 -12.75
C ILE A 57 -3.85 -10.13 -11.56
N LYS A 58 -4.21 -10.90 -10.53
CA LYS A 58 -4.76 -10.40 -9.28
C LYS A 58 -3.67 -9.69 -8.48
N LYS A 59 -3.86 -8.40 -8.24
CA LYS A 59 -2.87 -7.52 -7.57
C LYS A 59 -3.58 -6.43 -6.79
N PHE A 60 -2.86 -5.85 -5.82
CA PHE A 60 -3.27 -4.70 -5.04
C PHE A 60 -2.45 -3.48 -5.49
N ARG A 61 -3.14 -2.40 -5.85
CA ARG A 61 -2.53 -1.12 -6.24
C ARG A 61 -2.60 -0.19 -5.04
N ALA A 62 -1.45 0.11 -4.45
CA ALA A 62 -1.34 0.97 -3.29
C ALA A 62 -0.84 2.36 -3.70
N GLY A 63 -1.64 3.37 -3.41
CA GLY A 63 -1.29 4.78 -3.58
C GLY A 63 -0.92 5.46 -2.27
N ALA A 64 -0.08 6.49 -2.36
CA ALA A 64 0.24 7.33 -1.22
C ALA A 64 -0.93 8.25 -0.81
N ALA A 65 -1.25 8.28 0.48
CA ALA A 65 -2.16 9.23 1.09
C ALA A 65 -1.38 10.38 1.75
N THR A 66 -1.92 11.60 1.69
CA THR A 66 -1.47 12.75 2.48
C THR A 66 -2.00 12.67 3.92
N GLN A 67 -1.53 13.57 4.80
CA GLN A 67 -1.87 13.57 6.23
C GLN A 67 -3.37 13.80 6.51
N ASP A 68 -4.05 14.55 5.64
CA ASP A 68 -5.51 14.73 5.65
C ASP A 68 -6.26 13.45 5.19
N GLY A 69 -5.54 12.49 4.61
CA GLY A 69 -6.06 11.23 4.11
C GLY A 69 -6.56 11.25 2.67
N SER A 70 -6.31 12.34 1.95
CA SER A 70 -6.59 12.42 0.52
C SER A 70 -5.52 11.65 -0.26
N LEU A 71 -5.84 11.20 -1.48
CA LEU A 71 -4.82 10.69 -2.41
C LEU A 71 -3.77 11.79 -2.65
N TRP A 72 -2.49 11.43 -2.55
CA TRP A 72 -1.41 12.36 -2.82
C TRP A 72 -1.44 12.79 -4.29
N LYS A 73 -1.35 14.09 -4.56
CA LYS A 73 -1.50 14.65 -5.93
C LYS A 73 -0.55 14.02 -6.96
N LYS A 74 0.62 13.55 -6.54
CA LYS A 74 1.61 12.89 -7.41
C LYS A 74 1.34 11.41 -7.62
N ALA A 75 0.53 10.78 -6.76
CA ALA A 75 0.15 9.39 -6.93
C ALA A 75 -0.92 9.31 -8.05
N SER A 76 -0.62 8.52 -9.07
CA SER A 76 -1.53 8.31 -10.21
C SER A 76 -2.63 7.30 -9.90
N ASN A 77 -3.79 7.49 -10.53
CA ASN A 77 -4.90 6.53 -10.59
C ASN A 77 -4.63 5.51 -11.73
N PRO A 78 -5.02 4.22 -11.63
CA PRO A 78 -5.88 3.61 -10.61
C PRO A 78 -5.17 3.06 -9.36
N ALA A 79 -5.61 3.47 -8.17
CA ALA A 79 -5.24 2.86 -6.88
C ALA A 79 -6.44 2.09 -6.29
N ASP A 80 -6.22 0.90 -5.73
CA ASP A 80 -7.26 0.16 -5.00
C ASP A 80 -7.39 0.67 -3.56
N PHE A 81 -6.23 0.93 -2.95
CA PHE A 81 -6.11 1.37 -1.57
C PHE A 81 -5.13 2.52 -1.45
N ILE A 82 -5.37 3.42 -0.50
CA ILE A 82 -4.40 4.45 -0.12
C ILE A 82 -3.97 4.25 1.33
N LEU A 83 -2.66 4.38 1.56
CA LEU A 83 -2.04 4.30 2.87
C LEU A 83 -1.10 5.50 3.06
N PRO A 84 -0.74 5.87 4.30
CA PRO A 84 0.17 6.98 4.55
C PRO A 84 1.46 6.86 3.73
N GLY A 85 1.80 7.92 2.99
CA GLY A 85 3.01 7.94 2.15
C GLY A 85 3.28 9.24 1.41
N GLY A 86 2.32 10.18 1.32
CA GLY A 86 2.41 11.39 0.49
C GLY A 86 3.04 12.61 1.19
N ASN A 87 3.08 12.61 2.52
CA ASN A 87 3.87 13.57 3.31
C ASN A 87 4.01 13.06 4.74
N ILE A 88 5.18 12.49 5.09
CA ILE A 88 5.48 12.09 6.47
C ILE A 88 6.16 13.29 7.11
N GLY A 89 5.40 14.10 7.84
CA GLY A 89 5.99 15.20 8.60
C GLY A 89 7.00 14.63 9.60
N ILE A 90 8.28 14.96 9.44
CA ILE A 90 9.31 14.67 10.44
C ILE A 90 8.88 15.40 11.73
N ARG A 91 8.75 14.67 12.84
CA ARG A 91 8.45 15.28 14.15
C ARG A 91 9.55 16.30 14.45
N LYS A 92 9.19 17.58 14.66
CA LYS A 92 10.13 18.59 15.16
C LYS A 92 10.70 18.09 16.49
N GLY A 93 11.96 17.68 16.49
CA GLY A 93 12.65 17.17 17.68
C GLY A 93 13.43 15.89 17.48
N ASP A 94 13.26 15.17 16.36
CA ASP A 94 14.03 13.96 16.08
C ASP A 94 15.45 14.33 15.59
N PRO A 95 16.51 14.20 16.42
CA PRO A 95 17.85 14.68 16.08
C PRO A 95 18.51 13.82 14.99
N ASP A 96 18.09 12.57 14.84
CA ASP A 96 18.71 11.57 13.97
C ASP A 96 18.33 11.70 12.48
N LEU A 97 17.32 12.52 12.17
CA LEU A 97 16.82 12.69 10.78
C LEU A 97 17.33 13.97 10.11
N ARG A 98 18.23 14.71 10.76
CA ARG A 98 18.81 15.96 10.23
C ARG A 98 19.92 15.76 9.19
N GLY A 99 20.37 14.51 8.97
CA GLY A 99 21.33 14.15 7.94
C GLY A 99 20.70 13.30 6.84
N SER A 100 20.53 13.88 5.64
CA SER A 100 20.34 13.23 4.32
C SER A 100 19.27 12.13 4.12
N ASN A 101 18.59 11.63 5.14
CA ASN A 101 17.60 10.56 5.09
C ASN A 101 16.17 11.06 5.33
N VAL A 102 15.81 12.19 4.70
CA VAL A 102 14.40 12.60 4.61
C VAL A 102 13.65 11.48 3.89
N LEU A 103 12.78 10.77 4.61
CA LEU A 103 11.87 9.78 4.03
C LEU A 103 11.15 10.42 2.84
N LYS A 104 11.55 10.03 1.63
CA LYS A 104 10.95 10.57 0.41
C LYS A 104 9.50 10.10 0.36
N PRO A 105 8.53 11.02 0.29
CA PRO A 105 7.14 10.63 0.12
C PRO A 105 6.98 9.83 -1.17
N GLY A 106 6.17 8.78 -1.13
CA GLY A 106 5.96 7.91 -2.26
C GLY A 106 5.00 6.77 -1.99
N SER A 107 4.39 6.28 -3.07
CA SER A 107 3.49 5.12 -3.08
C SER A 107 4.25 3.82 -2.78
N SER A 108 5.58 3.85 -2.83
CA SER A 108 6.47 2.80 -2.31
C SER A 108 6.25 2.53 -0.80
N ILE A 109 6.08 3.59 0.00
CA ILE A 109 5.82 3.48 1.46
C ILE A 109 4.43 2.89 1.70
N ALA A 110 3.43 3.40 0.98
CA ALA A 110 2.07 2.87 1.04
C ALA A 110 2.02 1.37 0.68
N THR A 111 2.81 0.95 -0.32
CA THR A 111 2.92 -0.46 -0.72
C THR A 111 3.56 -1.33 0.37
N ALA A 112 4.61 -0.84 1.02
CA ALA A 112 5.24 -1.56 2.13
C ALA A 112 4.29 -1.71 3.32
N LEU A 113 3.56 -0.65 3.66
CA LEU A 113 2.52 -0.69 4.70
C LEU A 113 1.40 -1.65 4.35
N ALA A 114 0.93 -1.66 3.11
CA ALA A 114 -0.10 -2.60 2.65
C ALA A 114 0.38 -4.05 2.80
N ALA A 115 1.58 -4.37 2.31
CA ALA A 115 2.13 -5.72 2.42
C ALA A 115 2.33 -6.14 3.90
N GLY A 116 2.81 -5.22 4.74
CA GLY A 116 2.97 -5.46 6.19
C GLY A 116 1.63 -5.70 6.89
N LEU A 117 0.60 -4.91 6.57
CA LEU A 117 -0.74 -5.10 7.10
C LEU A 117 -1.35 -6.45 6.68
N ALA A 118 -1.19 -6.84 5.41
CA ALA A 118 -1.65 -8.15 4.95
C ALA A 118 -0.96 -9.30 5.71
N ALA A 119 0.35 -9.21 5.92
CA ALA A 119 1.09 -10.18 6.71
C ALA A 119 0.59 -10.23 8.17
N LEU A 120 0.31 -9.07 8.78
CA LEU A 120 -0.25 -8.99 10.12
C LEU A 120 -1.65 -9.63 10.21
N ILE A 121 -2.52 -9.38 9.23
CA ILE A 121 -3.85 -10.00 9.15
C ILE A 121 -3.72 -11.54 9.09
N ILE A 122 -2.87 -12.05 8.18
CA ILE A 122 -2.61 -13.49 8.05
C ILE A 122 -2.10 -14.06 9.37
N TYR A 123 -1.21 -13.36 10.05
CA TYR A 123 -0.66 -13.79 11.34
C TYR A 123 -1.73 -13.82 12.45
N CYS A 124 -2.57 -12.78 12.56
CA CYS A 124 -3.68 -12.74 13.51
C CYS A 124 -4.67 -13.88 13.27
N VAL A 125 -5.03 -14.14 12.01
CA VAL A 125 -5.91 -15.26 11.63
C VAL A 125 -5.28 -16.59 12.04
N ARG A 126 -3.98 -16.78 11.78
CA ARG A 126 -3.24 -17.98 12.21
C ARG A 126 -3.29 -18.20 13.72
N LEU A 127 -3.18 -17.14 14.52
CA LEU A 127 -3.23 -17.22 15.98
C LEU A 127 -4.66 -17.45 16.53
N GLY A 128 -5.69 -17.00 15.81
CA GLY A 128 -7.10 -17.05 16.22
C GLY A 128 -7.73 -18.44 16.31
N ARG A 129 -6.94 -19.53 16.26
CA ARG A 129 -7.40 -20.93 16.27
C ARG A 129 -8.44 -21.24 15.18
N VAL A 130 -8.32 -20.59 14.04
CA VAL A 130 -9.19 -20.83 12.88
C VAL A 130 -8.86 -22.16 12.21
N THR A 131 -9.79 -22.65 11.39
CA THR A 131 -9.56 -23.83 10.56
C THR A 131 -8.49 -23.56 9.49
N VAL A 132 -7.83 -24.62 9.01
CA VAL A 132 -6.87 -24.53 7.89
C VAL A 132 -7.51 -23.89 6.66
N ARG A 133 -8.82 -24.14 6.42
CA ARG A 133 -9.56 -23.56 5.31
C ARG A 133 -9.71 -22.04 5.44
N GLU A 134 -10.05 -21.54 6.62
CA GLU A 134 -10.16 -20.10 6.86
C GLU A 134 -8.81 -19.39 6.73
N PHE A 135 -7.74 -20.05 7.20
CA PHE A 135 -6.37 -19.56 7.01
C PHE A 135 -5.98 -19.50 5.53
N GLN A 136 -6.32 -20.51 4.73
CA GLN A 136 -6.06 -20.49 3.29
C GLN A 136 -6.88 -19.42 2.56
N ARG A 137 -8.16 -19.25 2.94
CA ARG A 137 -9.04 -18.25 2.32
C ARG A 137 -8.49 -16.83 2.47
N ILE A 138 -8.00 -16.44 3.65
CA ILE A 138 -7.45 -15.08 3.83
C ILE A 138 -6.19 -14.83 2.99
N GLN A 139 -5.49 -15.88 2.54
CA GLN A 139 -4.36 -15.74 1.63
C GLN A 139 -4.78 -15.54 0.17
N GLU A 140 -6.05 -15.75 -0.17
CA GLU A 140 -6.57 -15.46 -1.50
C GLU A 140 -6.82 -13.96 -1.67
N HIS A 141 -6.58 -13.47 -2.89
CA HIS A 141 -6.68 -12.04 -3.21
C HIS A 141 -8.05 -11.43 -2.86
N GLU A 142 -9.15 -12.11 -3.18
CA GLU A 142 -10.51 -11.56 -2.95
C GLU A 142 -10.79 -11.36 -1.44
N TYR A 143 -10.52 -12.35 -0.61
CA TYR A 143 -10.77 -12.24 0.84
C TYR A 143 -9.82 -11.26 1.52
N MET A 144 -8.56 -11.19 1.08
CA MET A 144 -7.64 -10.16 1.57
C MET A 144 -8.12 -8.77 1.16
N LYS A 145 -8.66 -8.61 -0.06
CA LYS A 145 -9.27 -7.36 -0.52
C LYS A 145 -10.47 -6.97 0.35
N GLU A 146 -11.38 -7.89 0.61
CA GLU A 146 -12.52 -7.66 1.52
C GLU A 146 -12.07 -7.27 2.92
N ALA A 147 -11.04 -7.92 3.46
CA ALA A 147 -10.47 -7.57 4.77
C ALA A 147 -9.93 -6.13 4.78
N PHE A 148 -9.21 -5.73 3.73
CA PHE A 148 -8.73 -4.36 3.55
C PHE A 148 -9.88 -3.36 3.45
N GLU A 149 -10.93 -3.69 2.70
CA GLU A 149 -12.13 -2.86 2.57
C GLU A 149 -12.85 -2.67 3.91
N HIS A 150 -13.00 -3.74 4.70
CA HIS A 150 -13.61 -3.68 6.03
C HIS A 150 -12.80 -2.81 7.00
N ILE A 151 -11.47 -2.94 7.00
CA ILE A 151 -10.59 -2.09 7.82
C ILE A 151 -10.71 -0.63 7.39
N GLY A 152 -10.70 -0.35 6.09
CA GLY A 152 -10.79 1.01 5.56
C GLY A 152 -12.14 1.69 5.83
N ARG A 153 -13.25 0.97 5.69
CA ARG A 153 -14.60 1.48 6.00
C ARG A 153 -14.78 1.83 7.48
N SER A 154 -14.07 1.14 8.37
CA SER A 154 -14.08 1.43 9.81
C SER A 154 -13.30 2.71 10.18
N GLY A 155 -12.53 3.31 9.25
CA GLY A 155 -11.62 4.43 9.50
C GLY A 155 -11.99 5.79 8.89
N GLY A 156 -13.00 5.86 8.00
CA GLY A 156 -13.58 7.12 7.49
C GLY A 156 -13.41 7.38 5.99
N LYS A 157 -14.41 8.08 5.41
CA LYS A 157 -14.63 8.57 4.02
C LYS A 157 -13.99 7.72 2.90
N SER A 158 -14.81 6.86 2.27
CA SER A 158 -14.51 6.35 0.93
C SER A 158 -14.69 7.48 -0.08
N ASP A 159 -13.61 7.89 -0.73
CA ASP A 159 -13.71 8.64 -1.99
C ASP A 159 -14.01 7.60 -3.07
N GLY A 160 -14.99 7.82 -3.94
CA GLY A 160 -15.63 6.76 -4.76
C GLY A 160 -14.72 5.91 -5.67
N ASN A 161 -13.42 6.21 -5.73
CA ASN A 161 -12.43 5.56 -6.57
C ASN A 161 -11.42 4.68 -5.80
N TYR A 162 -11.25 4.82 -4.47
CA TYR A 162 -10.24 4.09 -3.69
C TYR A 162 -10.61 3.97 -2.20
N VAL A 163 -10.07 2.97 -1.50
CA VAL A 163 -10.31 2.79 -0.06
C VAL A 163 -9.13 3.34 0.75
N ARG A 164 -9.38 4.31 1.64
CA ARG A 164 -8.40 4.77 2.62
C ARG A 164 -8.25 3.75 3.74
N ILE A 165 -7.04 3.28 3.97
CA ILE A 165 -6.71 2.49 5.15
C ILE A 165 -5.94 3.39 6.10
N GLY A 166 -6.72 4.05 6.96
CA GLY A 166 -6.16 4.87 8.04
C GLY A 166 -5.64 3.99 9.17
N VAL A 167 -4.34 4.05 9.43
CA VAL A 167 -3.74 3.41 10.62
C VAL A 167 -3.72 4.34 11.84
N GLU A 168 -4.08 5.62 11.66
CA GLU A 168 -3.96 6.65 12.69
C GLU A 168 -4.86 6.39 13.90
N SER A 169 -6.00 5.74 13.70
CA SER A 169 -6.90 5.30 14.78
C SER A 169 -6.26 4.25 15.68
N PHE A 170 -5.37 3.40 15.15
CA PHE A 170 -4.64 2.40 15.93
C PHE A 170 -3.54 3.03 16.78
N PHE A 171 -2.89 4.09 16.30
CA PHE A 171 -1.76 4.73 16.99
C PHE A 171 -2.15 5.92 17.88
N LYS A 172 -3.31 6.55 17.65
CA LYS A 172 -3.80 7.67 18.48
C LYS A 172 -3.92 7.34 19.96
N LYS A 173 -4.18 6.08 20.30
CA LYS A 173 -4.38 5.65 21.69
C LYS A 173 -3.09 5.56 22.50
N LEU A 174 -1.92 5.48 21.84
CA LEU A 174 -0.63 5.37 22.53
C LEU A 174 -0.02 6.74 22.88
N SER A 175 -0.32 7.81 22.13
CA SER A 175 0.22 9.14 22.43
C SER A 175 -0.50 9.86 23.56
N GLN A 176 -1.71 9.44 23.95
CA GLN A 176 -2.44 10.05 25.08
C GLN A 176 -1.93 9.57 26.45
N ASN A 177 -1.06 8.56 26.50
CA ASN A 177 -0.47 8.04 27.74
C ASN A 177 0.96 8.54 28.01
N PHE A 178 1.52 9.37 27.13
CA PHE A 178 2.78 10.08 27.36
C PHE A 178 2.47 11.54 27.65
N THR A 179 1.92 11.80 28.83
CA THR A 179 2.03 13.13 29.44
C THR A 179 3.49 13.25 29.89
N GLU A 180 4.28 14.07 29.19
CA GLU A 180 5.58 14.49 29.71
C GLU A 180 5.35 15.11 31.11
N PRO A 181 6.10 14.72 32.15
CA PRO A 181 6.00 15.36 33.45
C PRO A 181 6.35 16.84 33.28
N SER A 182 5.49 17.72 33.80
CA SER A 182 5.72 19.15 33.85
C SER A 182 7.02 19.43 34.59
N GLU A 183 7.94 20.14 33.94
CA GLU A 183 9.09 20.74 34.62
C GLU A 183 8.57 21.89 35.49
N ASP A 184 8.59 21.67 36.81
CA ASP A 184 8.59 22.72 37.84
C ASP A 184 10.02 23.11 38.20
#